data_AF-F7NLM4-F1
#
_entry.id   AF-F7NLM4-F1
#
_cell.length_a   1.000
_cell.length_b   1.000
_cell.length_c   1.000
_cell.angle_alpha   90.00
_cell.angle_beta   90.00
_cell.angle_gamma   90.00
#
_symmetry.space_group_name_H-M   'P 1'
#
loop_
_entity.id
_entity.type
_entity.pdbx_description
1 polymer ?
#
loop_
_entity_poly.entity_id
_entity_poly.type
_entity_poly.pdbx_seq_one_letter_code
_entity_poly.pdbx_strand_id
1 'polypeptide(L)'
;MRNPIIITIVCAIIVFTGVIVWWSGNEKYETSKSTITEQAKSEPQNQQTHSQAINDDLKKIKATFTIDWPAKKGNSTKYIVEIQNTSDKQFKGKIRVIPSTSSIMGSWSEDIPSLLPGERKTMFSFAEIKPDTKFSYEIEGSFFKFNQDVMPGLNYEIIRTNSGEGYMTFFVYTPKNDSETLIKICQDMKNKYASNLKIGFQIRFFGHKSVVEMKENFAAYAFTKPLNLSKLTLFNKETGVETVAAENI
;
A
#
# COMPACT_ATOMS: atom_id res chain seq x y z
N MET A 1 65.96 -9.90 38.98
CA MET A 1 64.75 -9.92 39.82
C MET A 1 63.59 -9.46 38.95
N ARG A 2 62.73 -10.40 38.57
CA ARG A 2 61.56 -10.22 37.69
C ARG A 2 60.32 -10.30 38.57
N ASN A 3 59.44 -9.30 38.50
CA ASN A 3 58.07 -9.40 39.01
C ASN A 3 57.11 -9.31 37.81
N PRO A 4 56.24 -10.31 37.59
CA PRO A 4 55.14 -10.23 36.64
C PRO A 4 53.90 -9.64 37.33
N ILE A 5 53.24 -8.67 36.70
CA ILE A 5 51.89 -8.23 37.09
C ILE A 5 50.89 -8.97 36.23
N ILE A 6 50.20 -9.90 36.88
CA ILE A 6 48.99 -10.59 36.44
C ILE A 6 47.84 -9.59 36.57
N ILE A 7 47.08 -9.36 35.49
CA ILE A 7 45.78 -8.68 35.58
C ILE A 7 44.69 -9.69 35.27
N THR A 8 44.04 -10.12 36.34
CA THR A 8 42.88 -11.01 36.39
C THR A 8 41.61 -10.19 36.12
N ILE A 9 40.76 -10.71 35.22
CA ILE A 9 39.39 -10.24 34.98
C ILE A 9 38.51 -10.66 36.18
N VAL A 10 37.75 -9.73 36.75
CA VAL A 10 36.64 -10.05 37.67
C VAL A 10 35.40 -9.24 37.30
N CYS A 11 34.33 -9.96 36.97
CA CYS A 11 32.96 -9.49 36.85
C CYS A 11 32.30 -9.35 38.24
N ALA A 12 31.53 -8.28 38.46
CA ALA A 12 30.34 -8.21 39.34
C ALA A 12 29.69 -6.81 39.13
N ILE A 13 28.52 -6.66 38.51
CA ILE A 13 27.14 -6.92 38.96
C ILE A 13 26.64 -5.90 40.03
N ILE A 14 25.81 -4.97 39.52
CA ILE A 14 24.54 -4.38 40.05
C ILE A 14 24.60 -3.53 41.34
N VAL A 15 24.09 -2.28 41.30
CA VAL A 15 22.83 -1.85 41.97
C VAL A 15 22.31 -0.52 41.38
N PHE A 16 21.05 -0.61 40.91
CA PHE A 16 20.00 0.38 40.69
C PHE A 16 20.03 1.70 41.48
N THR A 17 19.66 2.79 40.81
CA THR A 17 18.64 3.81 41.18
C THR A 17 18.76 4.94 40.14
N GLY A 18 17.75 5.41 39.41
CA GLY A 18 16.31 5.20 39.45
C GLY A 18 15.68 6.49 38.93
N VAL A 19 15.31 6.57 37.65
CA VAL A 19 14.19 7.39 37.15
C VAL A 19 13.58 6.66 35.96
N ILE A 20 12.52 5.90 36.25
CA ILE A 20 11.61 5.36 35.25
C ILE A 20 10.65 6.50 34.88
N VAL A 21 10.83 7.11 33.72
CA VAL A 21 9.75 7.89 33.11
C VAL A 21 8.85 6.91 32.38
N TRP A 22 7.78 6.54 33.07
CA TRP A 22 6.68 5.73 32.59
C TRP A 22 5.84 6.60 31.66
N TRP A 23 5.94 6.41 30.35
CA TRP A 23 4.91 6.86 29.41
C TRP A 23 4.02 5.66 29.09
N SER A 24 3.01 5.44 29.93
CA SER A 24 1.93 4.50 29.67
C SER A 24 0.95 5.10 28.67
N GLY A 25 1.26 4.99 27.39
CA GLY A 25 0.29 5.15 26.30
C GLY A 25 -0.36 3.80 26.02
N ASN A 26 -1.24 3.35 26.91
CA ASN A 26 -2.06 2.17 26.69
C ASN A 26 -3.23 2.56 25.77
N GLU A 27 -2.97 2.73 24.47
CA GLU A 27 -4.07 2.75 23.50
C GLU A 27 -4.69 1.35 23.48
N LYS A 28 -5.86 1.21 24.09
CA LYS A 28 -6.72 0.04 23.88
C LYS A 28 -7.16 0.07 22.43
N TYR A 29 -6.53 -0.74 21.59
CA TYR A 29 -6.96 -0.91 20.20
C TYR A 29 -8.14 -1.88 20.17
N GLU A 30 -9.30 -1.38 19.77
CA GLU A 30 -10.46 -2.23 19.50
C GLU A 30 -10.33 -2.83 18.10
N THR A 31 -9.95 -4.11 18.04
CA THR A 31 -10.05 -4.91 16.82
C THR A 31 -11.51 -4.95 16.39
N SER A 32 -11.82 -4.29 15.28
CA SER A 32 -13.17 -4.20 14.74
C SER A 32 -13.36 -5.21 13.62
N LYS A 33 -14.51 -5.90 13.59
CA LYS A 33 -14.91 -6.83 12.53
C LYS A 33 -16.13 -6.29 11.80
N SER A 34 -16.12 -6.36 10.47
CA SER A 34 -17.27 -5.99 9.63
C SER A 34 -17.51 -7.07 8.57
N THR A 35 -18.78 -7.37 8.31
CA THR A 35 -19.22 -8.24 7.22
C THR A 35 -19.91 -7.39 6.16
N ILE A 36 -19.38 -7.39 4.94
CA ILE A 36 -19.90 -6.64 3.81
C ILE A 36 -20.27 -7.63 2.71
N THR A 37 -21.50 -7.53 2.21
CA THR A 37 -21.99 -8.37 1.10
C THR A 37 -22.03 -7.51 -0.16
N GLU A 38 -21.17 -7.81 -1.14
CA GLU A 38 -21.16 -7.16 -2.45
C GLU A 38 -21.45 -8.20 -3.53
N GLN A 39 -22.47 -7.95 -4.35
CA GLN A 39 -22.72 -8.78 -5.52
C GLN A 39 -21.60 -8.57 -6.55
N ALA A 40 -21.09 -9.66 -7.14
CA ALA A 40 -20.24 -9.57 -8.31
C ALA A 40 -20.98 -8.82 -9.42
N LYS A 41 -20.33 -7.83 -10.02
CA LYS A 41 -20.92 -6.90 -10.98
C LYS A 41 -21.15 -7.62 -12.31
N SER A 42 -22.39 -8.01 -12.59
CA SER A 42 -22.98 -7.83 -13.93
C SER A 42 -23.70 -6.47 -13.93
N GLU A 43 -23.66 -5.74 -15.04
CA GLU A 43 -24.16 -4.36 -15.18
C GLU A 43 -25.65 -4.13 -14.77
N PRO A 44 -26.09 -2.86 -14.56
CA PRO A 44 -26.52 -2.35 -13.25
C PRO A 44 -28.02 -2.48 -12.98
N GLN A 45 -28.38 -2.83 -11.74
CA GLN A 45 -29.60 -2.33 -11.11
C GLN A 45 -29.37 -1.94 -9.65
N ASN A 46 -29.87 -0.74 -9.36
CA ASN A 46 -29.82 0.00 -8.12
C ASN A 46 -30.60 -0.74 -7.03
N GLN A 47 -29.98 -1.06 -5.88
CA GLN A 47 -30.71 -1.31 -4.64
C GLN A 47 -29.81 -1.21 -3.40
N GLN A 48 -30.30 -0.42 -2.43
CA GLN A 48 -29.70 -0.13 -1.14
C GLN A 48 -29.70 -1.37 -0.23
N THR A 49 -28.59 -1.62 0.47
CA THR A 49 -28.50 -2.65 1.50
C THR A 49 -28.33 -2.01 2.88
N HIS A 50 -29.20 -2.37 3.82
CA HIS A 50 -29.15 -1.99 5.23
C HIS A 50 -27.94 -2.58 5.95
N SER A 51 -27.31 -1.78 6.81
CA SER A 51 -26.10 -2.10 7.57
C SER A 51 -26.38 -1.91 9.07
N GLN A 52 -26.27 -2.98 9.86
CA GLN A 52 -26.33 -2.93 11.32
C GLN A 52 -24.94 -2.55 11.89
N ALA A 53 -24.92 -1.47 12.69
CA ALA A 53 -23.84 -0.94 13.53
C ALA A 53 -22.40 -1.37 13.15
N ILE A 54 -21.88 -0.74 12.10
CA ILE A 54 -20.53 -0.95 11.56
C ILE A 54 -19.62 0.14 12.12
N ASN A 55 -18.38 -0.20 12.49
CA ASN A 55 -17.32 0.80 12.55
C ASN A 55 -17.14 1.34 11.12
N ASP A 56 -17.82 2.43 10.79
CA ASP A 56 -18.01 2.96 9.43
C ASP A 56 -16.70 3.13 8.65
N ASP A 57 -15.58 3.24 9.35
CA ASP A 57 -14.26 3.30 8.75
C ASP A 57 -13.88 2.05 7.95
N LEU A 58 -14.29 0.84 8.35
CA LEU A 58 -13.99 -0.39 7.60
C LEU A 58 -14.65 -0.44 6.23
N LYS A 59 -15.74 0.33 6.00
CA LYS A 59 -16.36 0.50 4.67
C LYS A 59 -15.44 1.22 3.70
N LYS A 60 -14.36 1.85 4.18
CA LYS A 60 -13.33 2.47 3.32
C LYS A 60 -12.44 1.42 2.67
N ILE A 61 -12.52 0.15 3.05
CA ILE A 61 -11.94 -0.95 2.28
C ILE A 61 -13.02 -1.59 1.41
N LYS A 62 -12.87 -1.44 0.09
CA LYS A 62 -13.79 -1.98 -0.91
C LYS A 62 -13.21 -3.22 -1.54
N ALA A 63 -14.03 -4.24 -1.79
CA ALA A 63 -13.61 -5.45 -2.49
C ALA A 63 -14.37 -5.59 -3.82
N THR A 64 -13.71 -6.03 -4.88
CA THR A 64 -14.37 -6.34 -6.15
C THR A 64 -14.01 -7.75 -6.55
N PHE A 65 -15.01 -8.51 -7.00
CA PHE A 65 -14.88 -9.93 -7.31
C PHE A 65 -15.09 -10.17 -8.80
N THR A 66 -14.17 -10.91 -9.41
CA THR A 66 -14.26 -11.33 -10.81
C THR A 66 -14.03 -12.84 -10.88
N ILE A 67 -14.95 -13.58 -11.48
CA ILE A 67 -14.74 -15.00 -11.79
C ILE A 67 -13.99 -15.06 -13.12
N ASP A 68 -12.81 -15.67 -13.12
CA ASP A 68 -11.96 -15.83 -14.29
C ASP A 68 -12.31 -17.16 -14.97
N TRP A 69 -13.33 -17.15 -15.83
CA TRP A 69 -13.77 -18.32 -16.59
C TRP A 69 -13.22 -18.27 -18.02
N PRO A 70 -12.57 -19.33 -18.53
CA PRO A 70 -12.57 -20.71 -18.05
C PRO A 70 -11.31 -21.11 -17.26
N ALA A 71 -10.59 -20.19 -16.60
CA ALA A 71 -9.35 -20.53 -15.90
C ALA A 71 -9.63 -21.53 -14.75
N LYS A 72 -9.28 -22.80 -14.98
CA LYS A 72 -9.55 -23.92 -14.08
C LYS A 72 -8.27 -24.61 -13.63
N LYS A 73 -8.31 -25.15 -12.41
CA LYS A 73 -7.33 -26.09 -11.87
C LYS A 73 -8.08 -27.30 -11.32
N GLY A 74 -8.12 -28.39 -12.09
CA GLY A 74 -9.03 -29.51 -11.82
C GLY A 74 -10.49 -29.07 -11.90
N ASN A 75 -11.27 -29.37 -10.87
CA ASN A 75 -12.68 -28.96 -10.76
C ASN A 75 -12.87 -27.54 -10.20
N SER A 76 -11.79 -26.88 -9.78
CA SER A 76 -11.86 -25.55 -9.20
C SER A 76 -11.72 -24.46 -10.27
N THR A 77 -12.53 -23.42 -10.16
CA THR A 77 -12.53 -22.21 -10.99
C THR A 77 -11.74 -21.12 -10.28
N LYS A 78 -10.94 -20.36 -11.03
CA LYS A 78 -10.24 -19.19 -10.50
C LYS A 78 -11.21 -18.04 -10.28
N TYR A 79 -11.10 -17.39 -9.13
CA TYR A 79 -11.70 -16.08 -8.91
C TYR A 79 -10.64 -15.09 -8.42
N ILE A 80 -10.84 -13.83 -8.78
CA ILE A 80 -9.97 -12.71 -8.51
C ILE A 80 -10.69 -11.78 -7.55
N VAL A 81 -9.95 -11.30 -6.56
CA VAL A 81 -10.41 -10.36 -5.55
C VAL A 81 -9.49 -9.14 -5.62
N GLU A 82 -10.04 -7.99 -5.96
CA GLU A 82 -9.34 -6.70 -5.86
C GLU A 82 -9.82 -5.99 -4.61
N ILE A 83 -8.92 -5.63 -3.70
CA ILE A 83 -9.25 -4.78 -2.55
C ILE A 83 -8.64 -3.40 -2.75
N GLN A 84 -9.38 -2.35 -2.38
CA GLN A 84 -8.92 -0.96 -2.45
C GLN A 84 -9.11 -0.25 -1.11
N ASN A 85 -8.08 0.46 -0.64
CA ASN A 85 -8.21 1.40 0.47
C ASN A 85 -8.60 2.79 -0.05
N THR A 86 -9.79 3.24 0.31
CA THR A 86 -10.34 4.56 -0.06
C THR A 86 -10.23 5.60 1.06
N SER A 87 -9.59 5.26 2.17
CA SER A 87 -9.27 6.21 3.24
C SER A 87 -7.97 6.98 2.97
N ASP A 88 -7.75 8.02 3.76
CA ASP A 88 -6.50 8.78 3.87
C ASP A 88 -5.46 8.12 4.81
N LYS A 89 -5.81 7.01 5.45
CA LYS A 89 -4.99 6.28 6.42
C LYS A 89 -4.49 4.96 5.84
N GLN A 90 -3.36 4.45 6.34
CA GLN A 90 -2.89 3.11 6.00
C GLN A 90 -3.77 2.08 6.71
N PHE A 91 -4.20 1.03 6.02
CA PHE A 91 -4.92 -0.08 6.63
C PHE A 91 -3.99 -1.28 6.86
N LYS A 92 -4.16 -1.96 8.00
CA LYS A 92 -3.57 -3.29 8.25
C LYS A 92 -4.63 -4.19 8.84
N GLY A 93 -4.70 -5.43 8.37
CA GLY A 93 -5.77 -6.33 8.79
C GLY A 93 -5.78 -7.64 8.04
N LYS A 94 -6.97 -8.23 7.93
CA LYS A 94 -7.25 -9.49 7.26
C LYS A 94 -8.56 -9.37 6.50
N ILE A 95 -8.60 -9.95 5.31
CA ILE A 95 -9.84 -10.15 4.56
C ILE A 95 -10.16 -11.64 4.49
N ARG A 96 -11.42 -11.98 4.67
CA ARG A 96 -11.97 -13.31 4.45
C ARG A 96 -13.04 -13.23 3.37
N VAL A 97 -12.90 -14.04 2.33
CA VAL A 97 -13.84 -14.12 1.20
C VAL A 97 -14.67 -15.39 1.32
N ILE A 98 -15.97 -15.26 1.15
CA ILE A 98 -16.95 -16.33 1.37
C ILE A 98 -17.82 -16.45 0.10
N PRO A 99 -17.62 -17.49 -0.72
CA PRO A 99 -18.51 -17.80 -1.83
C PRO A 99 -19.89 -18.27 -1.34
N SER A 100 -20.97 -17.80 -1.96
CA SER A 100 -22.35 -18.12 -1.57
C SER A 100 -22.70 -19.60 -1.74
N THR A 101 -21.99 -20.30 -2.62
CA THR A 101 -22.23 -21.71 -2.95
C THR A 101 -21.45 -22.69 -2.08
N SER A 102 -20.57 -22.22 -1.19
CA SER A 102 -19.68 -23.09 -0.42
C SER A 102 -20.20 -23.31 1.01
N SER A 103 -20.17 -24.58 1.46
CA SER A 103 -19.94 -24.89 2.87
C SER A 103 -18.63 -24.22 3.33
N ILE A 104 -18.43 -24.03 4.64
CA ILE A 104 -17.29 -23.28 5.25
C ILE A 104 -15.90 -23.61 4.65
N MET A 105 -15.74 -24.80 4.03
CA MET A 105 -14.54 -25.24 3.30
C MET A 105 -14.15 -24.41 2.06
N GLY A 106 -15.02 -23.55 1.53
CA GLY A 106 -14.70 -22.68 0.38
C GLY A 106 -14.23 -21.26 0.75
N SER A 107 -14.17 -20.92 2.04
CA SER A 107 -13.72 -19.57 2.44
C SER A 107 -12.21 -19.44 2.38
N TRP A 108 -11.73 -18.35 1.79
CA TRP A 108 -10.31 -18.02 1.70
C TRP A 108 -10.03 -16.79 2.55
N SER A 109 -8.89 -16.75 3.23
CA SER A 109 -8.49 -15.58 4.03
C SER A 109 -7.06 -15.18 3.68
N GLU A 110 -6.80 -13.88 3.75
CA GLU A 110 -5.50 -13.30 3.43
C GLU A 110 -5.18 -12.16 4.40
N ASP A 111 -3.96 -12.20 4.93
CA ASP A 111 -3.42 -11.10 5.72
C ASP A 111 -3.01 -9.93 4.82
N ILE A 112 -3.36 -8.73 5.28
CA ILE A 112 -3.07 -7.45 4.65
C ILE A 112 -2.10 -6.71 5.57
N PRO A 113 -0.78 -6.93 5.43
CA PRO A 113 0.22 -6.33 6.33
C PRO A 113 0.32 -4.80 6.15
N SER A 114 -0.07 -4.31 4.98
CA SER A 114 -0.17 -2.90 4.63
C SER A 114 -1.07 -2.75 3.41
N LEU A 115 -1.96 -1.77 3.44
CA LEU A 115 -2.67 -1.25 2.28
C LEU A 115 -2.72 0.28 2.40
N LEU A 116 -1.88 0.96 1.63
CA LEU A 116 -1.72 2.41 1.66
C LEU A 116 -2.96 3.14 1.14
N PRO A 117 -3.13 4.44 1.45
CA PRO A 117 -4.18 5.28 0.86
C PRO A 117 -4.18 5.19 -0.67
N GLY A 118 -5.32 4.82 -1.27
CA GLY A 118 -5.46 4.63 -2.72
C GLY A 118 -4.83 3.34 -3.28
N GLU A 119 -4.15 2.53 -2.47
CA GLU A 119 -3.59 1.26 -2.91
C GLU A 119 -4.67 0.25 -3.29
N ARG A 120 -4.39 -0.52 -4.34
CA ARG A 120 -5.17 -1.70 -4.72
C ARG A 120 -4.29 -2.93 -4.59
N LYS A 121 -4.83 -4.00 -4.00
CA LYS A 121 -4.19 -5.31 -3.95
C LYS A 121 -5.09 -6.31 -4.66
N THR A 122 -4.54 -6.96 -5.68
CA THR A 122 -5.23 -8.03 -6.42
C THR A 122 -4.74 -9.38 -5.90
N MET A 123 -5.68 -10.27 -5.63
CA MET A 123 -5.44 -11.59 -5.10
C MET A 123 -6.30 -12.58 -5.87
N PHE A 124 -5.92 -13.85 -5.89
CA PHE A 124 -6.73 -14.88 -6.54
C PHE A 124 -6.73 -16.17 -5.74
N SER A 125 -7.76 -16.96 -5.93
CA SER A 125 -7.86 -18.30 -5.37
C SER A 125 -8.66 -19.19 -6.33
N PHE A 126 -8.62 -20.50 -6.06
CA PHE A 126 -9.34 -21.52 -6.81
C PHE A 126 -10.34 -22.19 -5.88
N ALA A 127 -11.60 -22.26 -6.29
CA ALA A 127 -12.65 -22.96 -5.55
C ALA A 127 -13.64 -23.63 -6.50
N GLU A 128 -14.34 -24.65 -6.03
CA GLU A 128 -15.45 -25.26 -6.77
C GLU A 128 -16.68 -24.33 -6.74
N ILE A 129 -16.69 -23.37 -7.66
CA ILE A 129 -17.72 -22.33 -7.78
C ILE A 129 -18.32 -22.32 -9.19
N LYS A 130 -19.57 -21.85 -9.28
CA LYS A 130 -20.30 -21.68 -10.54
C LYS A 130 -20.09 -20.27 -11.09
N PRO A 131 -20.31 -20.02 -12.40
CA PRO A 131 -20.17 -18.69 -12.98
C PRO A 131 -21.08 -17.61 -12.36
N ASP A 132 -22.18 -17.99 -11.72
CA ASP A 132 -23.15 -17.13 -11.06
C ASP A 132 -22.97 -17.05 -9.53
N THR A 133 -21.89 -17.63 -9.00
CA THR A 133 -21.58 -17.59 -7.57
C THR A 133 -21.44 -16.15 -7.09
N LYS A 134 -22.19 -15.80 -6.02
CA LYS A 134 -22.05 -14.52 -5.32
C LYS A 134 -20.94 -14.62 -4.28
N PHE A 135 -20.33 -13.51 -3.94
CA PHE A 135 -19.31 -13.44 -2.90
C PHE A 135 -19.78 -12.51 -1.78
N SER A 136 -19.38 -12.82 -0.56
CA SER A 136 -19.35 -11.85 0.54
C SER A 136 -17.94 -11.81 1.10
N TYR A 137 -17.62 -10.75 1.84
CA TYR A 137 -16.36 -10.69 2.55
C TYR A 137 -16.51 -10.15 3.96
N GLU A 138 -15.64 -10.64 4.82
CA GLU A 138 -15.41 -10.09 6.15
C GLU A 138 -14.07 -9.38 6.15
N ILE A 139 -14.02 -8.22 6.77
CA ILE A 139 -12.78 -7.49 6.98
C ILE A 139 -12.60 -7.19 8.46
N GLU A 140 -11.39 -7.40 8.93
CA GLU A 140 -10.96 -7.14 10.29
C GLU A 140 -9.63 -6.38 10.23
N GLY A 141 -9.48 -5.35 11.04
CA GLY A 141 -8.24 -4.58 11.08
C GLY A 141 -8.43 -3.15 11.54
N SER A 142 -7.39 -2.35 11.34
CA SER A 142 -7.33 -0.98 11.84
C SER A 142 -6.69 -0.03 10.83
N PHE A 143 -7.08 1.24 10.92
CA PHE A 143 -6.47 2.34 10.18
C PHE A 143 -5.43 3.06 11.03
N PHE A 144 -4.27 3.28 10.45
CA PHE A 144 -3.13 3.94 11.07
C PHE A 144 -2.83 5.24 10.32
N LYS A 145 -2.47 6.28 11.07
CA LYS A 145 -2.02 7.53 10.45
C LYS A 145 -0.82 7.22 9.55
N PHE A 146 -0.95 7.53 8.27
CA PHE A 146 0.13 7.45 7.31
C PHE A 146 0.66 8.86 7.08
N ASN A 147 1.96 9.08 7.30
CA ASN A 147 2.52 10.41 7.15
C ASN A 147 2.64 10.78 5.67
N GLN A 148 1.67 11.56 5.19
CA GLN A 148 1.69 12.14 3.85
C GLN A 148 2.31 13.55 3.81
N ASP A 149 2.67 14.12 4.97
CA ASP A 149 3.09 15.51 5.08
C ASP A 149 4.33 15.75 4.21
N VAL A 150 4.20 16.63 3.22
CA VAL A 150 5.29 17.02 2.32
C VAL A 150 6.45 17.60 3.13
N MET A 151 7.69 17.20 2.81
CA MET A 151 8.87 17.77 3.46
C MET A 151 8.84 19.30 3.41
N PRO A 152 9.11 20.02 4.52
CA PRO A 152 9.07 21.48 4.54
C PRO A 152 9.90 22.11 3.41
N GLY A 153 9.30 23.08 2.72
CA GLY A 153 9.94 23.77 1.58
C GLY A 153 9.83 23.06 0.24
N LEU A 154 9.29 21.84 0.18
CA LEU A 154 8.87 21.22 -1.08
C LEU A 154 7.41 21.58 -1.38
N ASN A 155 7.13 21.88 -2.64
CA ASN A 155 5.79 22.20 -3.11
C ASN A 155 5.42 21.20 -4.22
N TYR A 156 4.75 20.11 -3.86
CA TYR A 156 4.23 19.15 -4.80
C TYR A 156 2.91 18.55 -4.28
N GLU A 157 2.11 18.00 -5.19
CA GLU A 157 0.82 17.39 -4.87
C GLU A 157 0.68 16.07 -5.63
N ILE A 158 0.25 15.01 -4.96
CA ILE A 158 -0.12 13.75 -5.61
C ILE A 158 -1.54 13.91 -6.16
N ILE A 159 -1.66 14.11 -7.48
CA ILE A 159 -2.93 14.33 -8.16
C ILE A 159 -3.71 13.02 -8.31
N ARG A 160 -2.97 11.93 -8.54
CA ARG A 160 -3.53 10.61 -8.82
C ARG A 160 -2.54 9.53 -8.41
N THR A 161 -3.06 8.38 -8.01
CA THR A 161 -2.30 7.15 -7.89
C THR A 161 -2.91 6.07 -8.78
N ASN A 162 -2.06 5.27 -9.40
CA ASN A 162 -2.45 3.98 -9.97
C ASN A 162 -1.69 2.90 -9.21
N SER A 163 -2.37 1.83 -8.85
CA SER A 163 -1.81 0.76 -8.05
C SER A 163 -1.77 -0.52 -8.88
N GLY A 164 -0.65 -1.23 -8.81
CA GLY A 164 -0.46 -2.58 -9.30
C GLY A 164 -0.02 -3.50 -8.15
N GLU A 165 0.18 -4.79 -8.43
CA GLU A 165 0.52 -5.76 -7.39
C GLU A 165 1.89 -5.44 -6.76
N GLY A 166 1.88 -4.85 -5.56
CA GLY A 166 3.10 -4.45 -4.84
C GLY A 166 3.86 -3.27 -5.44
N TYR A 167 3.26 -2.56 -6.40
CA TYR A 167 3.84 -1.41 -7.11
C TYR A 167 2.84 -0.26 -7.18
N MET A 168 3.31 0.99 -7.09
CA MET A 168 2.44 2.16 -7.22
C MET A 168 3.01 3.17 -8.21
N THR A 169 2.16 3.81 -9.01
CA THR A 169 2.50 4.94 -9.86
C THR A 169 1.83 6.18 -9.30
N PHE A 170 2.64 7.14 -8.86
CA PHE A 170 2.21 8.45 -8.41
C PHE A 170 2.26 9.43 -9.57
N PHE A 171 1.18 10.20 -9.75
CA PHE A 171 1.13 11.32 -10.67
C PHE A 171 1.22 12.58 -9.83
N VAL A 172 2.33 13.30 -9.98
CA VAL A 172 2.73 14.39 -9.09
C VAL A 172 2.75 15.70 -9.85
N TYR A 173 2.01 16.67 -9.37
CA TYR A 173 2.13 18.06 -9.78
C TYR A 173 3.26 18.72 -9.00
N THR A 174 4.10 19.48 -9.69
CA THR A 174 5.05 20.42 -9.08
C THR A 174 5.21 21.64 -9.98
N PRO A 175 5.19 22.88 -9.44
CA PRO A 175 5.42 24.08 -10.23
C PRO A 175 6.89 24.23 -10.68
N LYS A 176 7.81 23.51 -10.03
CA LYS A 176 9.25 23.53 -10.33
C LYS A 176 9.67 22.26 -11.03
N ASN A 177 10.40 22.41 -12.14
CA ASN A 177 10.90 21.31 -12.98
C ASN A 177 12.43 21.20 -12.99
N ASP A 178 13.14 21.93 -12.13
CA ASP A 178 14.59 21.81 -12.00
C ASP A 178 14.98 20.48 -11.33
N SER A 179 16.10 19.90 -11.78
CA SER A 179 16.58 18.59 -11.31
C SER A 179 16.75 18.53 -9.79
N GLU A 180 17.22 19.59 -9.15
CA GLU A 180 17.46 19.62 -7.70
C GLU A 180 16.16 19.46 -6.91
N THR A 181 15.12 20.21 -7.28
CA THR A 181 13.79 20.09 -6.66
C THR A 181 13.20 18.71 -6.90
N LEU A 182 13.30 18.18 -8.12
CA LEU A 182 12.78 16.85 -8.45
C LEU A 182 13.47 15.74 -7.66
N ILE A 183 14.80 15.81 -7.48
CA ILE A 183 15.57 14.88 -6.65
C ILE A 183 15.05 14.89 -5.22
N LYS A 184 14.85 16.07 -4.62
CA LYS A 184 14.33 16.20 -3.25
C LYS A 184 12.93 15.61 -3.11
N ILE A 185 12.05 15.82 -4.10
CA ILE A 185 10.71 15.19 -4.12
C ILE A 185 10.83 13.66 -4.20
N CYS A 186 11.71 13.14 -5.06
CA CYS A 186 11.94 11.71 -5.17
C CYS A 186 12.41 11.09 -3.85
N GLN A 187 13.34 11.77 -3.15
CA GLN A 187 13.84 11.34 -1.83
C GLN A 187 12.74 11.37 -0.77
N ASP A 188 11.94 12.44 -0.71
CA ASP A 188 10.80 12.54 0.21
C ASP A 188 9.81 11.39 0.00
N MET A 189 9.42 11.13 -1.26
CA MET A 189 8.52 10.03 -1.60
C MET A 189 9.13 8.65 -1.32
N LYS A 190 10.42 8.44 -1.62
CA LYS A 190 11.12 7.18 -1.29
C LYS A 190 11.10 6.93 0.21
N ASN A 191 11.39 7.93 1.02
CA ASN A 191 11.36 7.81 2.48
C ASN A 191 9.97 7.42 3.02
N LYS A 192 8.90 7.94 2.40
CA LYS A 192 7.51 7.65 2.79
C LYS A 192 7.01 6.28 2.34
N TYR A 193 7.30 5.91 1.09
CA TYR A 193 6.62 4.79 0.43
C TYR A 193 7.47 3.53 0.28
N ALA A 194 8.81 3.62 0.24
CA ALA A 194 9.67 2.48 -0.07
C ALA A 194 9.58 1.32 0.92
N SER A 195 9.40 1.61 2.21
CA SER A 195 9.30 0.58 3.25
C SER A 195 8.01 -0.24 3.13
N ASN A 196 6.91 0.40 2.70
CA ASN A 196 5.56 -0.19 2.67
C ASN A 196 5.23 -0.95 1.38
N LEU A 197 5.89 -0.62 0.26
CA LEU A 197 5.68 -1.29 -1.02
C LEU A 197 6.59 -2.51 -1.17
N LYS A 198 6.11 -3.57 -1.84
CA LYS A 198 6.87 -4.83 -2.02
C LYS A 198 7.87 -4.72 -3.17
N ILE A 199 7.47 -4.14 -4.29
CA ILE A 199 8.26 -4.06 -5.54
C ILE A 199 8.89 -2.67 -5.67
N GLY A 200 8.14 -1.60 -5.46
CA GLY A 200 8.65 -0.23 -5.64
C GLY A 200 7.57 0.72 -6.14
N PHE A 201 7.97 1.83 -6.76
CA PHE A 201 7.01 2.79 -7.30
C PHE A 201 7.58 3.61 -8.47
N GLN A 202 6.68 4.27 -9.19
CA GLN A 202 6.98 5.33 -10.14
C GLN A 202 6.48 6.67 -9.63
N ILE A 203 7.17 7.75 -9.99
CA ILE A 203 6.62 9.10 -9.97
C ILE A 203 6.61 9.62 -11.40
N ARG A 204 5.50 10.21 -11.82
CA ARG A 204 5.34 10.93 -13.10
C ARG A 204 5.10 12.40 -12.75
N PHE A 205 5.95 13.30 -13.22
CA PHE A 205 5.89 14.73 -12.86
C PHE A 205 5.18 15.57 -13.93
N PHE A 206 4.27 16.45 -13.49
CA PHE A 206 3.43 17.31 -14.33
C PHE A 206 3.49 18.77 -13.90
N GLY A 207 3.47 19.67 -14.89
CA GLY A 207 3.50 21.12 -14.67
C GLY A 207 2.11 21.74 -14.51
N HIS A 208 1.05 20.95 -14.66
CA HIS A 208 -0.35 21.36 -14.52
C HIS A 208 -1.13 20.32 -13.71
N LYS A 209 -2.20 20.78 -13.05
CA LYS A 209 -3.08 19.93 -12.24
C LYS A 209 -4.20 19.26 -13.05
N SER A 210 -4.60 19.89 -14.16
CA SER A 210 -5.69 19.43 -15.02
C SER A 210 -5.16 18.54 -16.14
N VAL A 211 -5.78 17.38 -16.33
CA VAL A 211 -5.46 16.34 -17.33
C VAL A 211 -4.06 15.75 -17.13
N VAL A 212 -4.05 14.44 -16.92
CA VAL A 212 -2.84 13.67 -16.63
C VAL A 212 -2.70 12.62 -17.72
N GLU A 213 -2.41 13.06 -18.94
CA GLU A 213 -2.06 12.13 -20.01
C GLU A 213 -0.62 11.66 -19.85
N MET A 214 -0.36 10.37 -20.10
CA MET A 214 1.01 9.83 -19.97
C MET A 214 2.03 10.54 -20.84
N LYS A 215 1.61 11.25 -21.90
CA LYS A 215 2.51 11.99 -22.80
C LYS A 215 2.88 13.36 -22.26
N GLU A 216 2.19 13.82 -21.22
CA GLU A 216 2.32 15.19 -20.72
C GLU A 216 3.37 15.33 -19.62
N ASN A 217 3.88 14.22 -19.07
CA ASN A 217 4.87 14.29 -18.00
C ASN A 217 6.21 14.82 -18.52
N PHE A 218 6.85 15.71 -17.75
CA PHE A 218 8.16 16.28 -18.11
C PHE A 218 9.32 15.56 -17.43
N ALA A 219 9.04 14.74 -16.41
CA ALA A 219 10.02 13.87 -15.77
C ALA A 219 9.36 12.59 -15.25
N ALA A 220 10.16 11.54 -15.06
CA ALA A 220 9.74 10.32 -14.40
C ALA A 220 10.85 9.78 -13.51
N TYR A 221 10.45 9.32 -12.34
CA TYR A 221 11.30 8.60 -11.40
C TYR A 221 10.81 7.18 -11.27
N ALA A 222 11.71 6.20 -11.26
CA ALA A 222 11.39 4.82 -10.94
C ALA A 222 12.28 4.37 -9.79
N PHE A 223 11.68 3.71 -8.79
CA PHE A 223 12.38 3.03 -7.70
C PHE A 223 11.98 1.56 -7.67
N THR A 224 12.97 0.68 -7.56
CA THR A 224 12.78 -0.76 -7.39
C THR A 224 13.40 -1.20 -6.06
N LYS A 225 12.55 -1.67 -5.14
CA LYS A 225 12.95 -2.11 -3.80
C LYS A 225 13.87 -3.34 -3.81
N PRO A 226 13.62 -4.40 -4.61
CA PRO A 226 14.45 -5.61 -4.57
C PRO A 226 15.93 -5.36 -4.88
N LEU A 227 16.22 -4.38 -5.74
CA LEU A 227 17.58 -4.02 -6.14
C LEU A 227 18.06 -2.73 -5.46
N ASN A 228 17.18 -2.05 -4.72
CA ASN A 228 17.38 -0.70 -4.20
C ASN A 228 17.90 0.28 -5.27
N LEU A 229 17.44 0.12 -6.52
CA LEU A 229 17.85 0.96 -7.64
C LEU A 229 16.81 2.03 -7.88
N SER A 230 17.28 3.23 -8.24
CA SER A 230 16.40 4.32 -8.63
C SER A 230 16.97 5.12 -9.81
N LYS A 231 16.08 5.72 -10.59
CA LYS A 231 16.45 6.54 -11.75
C LYS A 231 15.45 7.67 -11.96
N LEU A 232 15.94 8.90 -12.05
CA LEU A 232 15.19 10.08 -12.47
C LEU A 232 15.57 10.44 -13.91
N THR A 233 14.57 10.50 -14.78
CA THR A 233 14.73 10.87 -16.20
C THR A 233 13.89 12.11 -16.50
N LEU A 234 14.48 13.06 -17.22
CA LEU A 234 13.82 14.26 -17.73
C LEU A 234 13.49 14.08 -19.20
N PHE A 235 12.32 14.55 -19.62
CA PHE A 235 11.83 14.47 -20.98
C PHE A 235 11.78 15.87 -21.59
N ASN A 236 12.56 16.09 -22.65
CA ASN A 236 12.41 17.29 -23.46
C ASN A 236 11.39 17.02 -24.57
N LYS A 237 10.21 17.64 -24.48
CA LYS A 237 9.13 17.46 -25.47
C LYS A 237 9.46 18.08 -26.83
N GLU A 238 10.30 19.11 -26.88
CA GLU A 238 10.65 19.81 -28.13
C GLU A 238 11.64 18.99 -28.96
N THR A 239 12.59 18.34 -28.29
CA THR A 239 13.66 17.58 -28.96
C THR A 239 13.43 16.07 -28.95
N GLY A 240 12.51 15.57 -28.13
CA GLY A 240 12.31 14.14 -27.89
C GLY A 240 13.45 13.48 -27.10
N VAL A 241 14.42 14.26 -26.61
CA VAL A 241 15.59 13.75 -25.90
C VAL A 241 15.26 13.42 -24.45
N GLU A 242 15.72 12.26 -23.99
CA GLU A 242 15.68 11.84 -22.60
C GLU A 242 17.04 12.08 -21.94
N THR A 243 17.05 12.67 -20.73
CA THR A 243 18.29 12.89 -19.96
C THR A 243 18.16 12.27 -18.58
N VAL A 244 19.16 11.48 -18.19
CA VAL A 244 19.24 10.93 -16.83
C VAL A 244 19.74 12.04 -15.90
N ALA A 245 18.88 12.48 -14.98
CA ALA A 245 19.22 13.55 -14.04
C ALA A 245 19.83 13.02 -12.74
N ALA A 246 19.46 11.80 -12.32
CA ALA A 246 20.01 11.16 -11.14
C ALA A 246 19.77 9.64 -11.15
N GLU A 247 20.64 8.90 -10.48
CA GLU A 247 20.52 7.46 -10.23
C GLU A 247 20.83 7.15 -8.76
N ASN A 248 20.19 6.13 -8.22
CA ASN A 248 20.40 5.59 -6.86
C ASN A 248 20.26 6.62 -5.72
N ILE A 249 19.40 7.62 -5.92
CA ILE A 249 18.88 8.53 -4.89
C ILE A 249 17.77 7.87 -4.07
#